data_AF-A0A355G9A7-F1
#
_entry.id   AF-A0A355G9A7-F1
#
_cell.length_a   1.000
_cell.length_b   1.000
_cell.length_c   1.000
_cell.angle_alpha   90.00
_cell.angle_beta   90.00
_cell.angle_gamma   90.00
#
_symmetry.space_group_name_H-M   'P 1'
#
loop_
_entity.id
_entity.type
_entity.pdbx_description
1 polymer ?
#
loop_
_entity_poly.entity_id
_entity_poly.type
_entity_poly.pdbx_seq_one_letter_code
_entity_poly.pdbx_strand_id
1 'polypeptide(L)'
;MISLTTRWLLMTVALILACNISSLNAEETAKLSEEPITAADREHWSFQPVRRPELPVLKNKQWSRTPVDHFILAKLEQDGLQPAPEASRTTLIRRLYFDVIGLPPLPEEIDAFLADDSADAYEQLVDRLLASPHYGERWAQHWLDLARFAETDGFEHDKIRPDAWKYRDWVIKALNADMPYDQFVRWQLAGDVIAPENPEAKIATAFCLSGPDMPDINSQEERRHTLLNEMTSTVGSAFMALQMGCAQCHDHKYDPISTVDFYRMRAFFEPAVKPVKNRSVTMLASLGKPVAPSRVMLRGDWRQPGPRVQPAFLRVANLQEQAVDADDARQQRREFAHWLTQKEHPLTSRVIVNRIWQHHFGRGLSATPSDFGVMGDLPTHPELLDWLA
;
A
#
# COMPACT_ATOMS: atom_id res chain seq x y z
N MET A 1 10.18 69.17 0.00
CA MET A 1 9.65 68.77 1.32
C MET A 1 8.60 67.71 1.10
N ILE A 2 8.90 66.44 1.42
CA ILE A 2 7.91 65.37 1.36
C ILE A 2 6.91 65.62 2.49
N SER A 3 5.62 65.67 2.17
CA SER A 3 4.58 65.99 3.15
C SER A 3 4.55 64.93 4.28
N LEU A 4 4.21 65.36 5.50
CA LEU A 4 4.17 64.49 6.69
C LEU A 4 3.34 63.21 6.42
N THR A 5 2.24 63.34 5.67
CA THR A 5 1.34 62.25 5.28
C THR A 5 1.99 61.22 4.37
N THR A 6 2.84 61.63 3.42
CA THR A 6 3.58 60.70 2.55
C THR A 6 4.63 59.91 3.33
N ARG A 7 5.21 60.51 4.37
CA ARG A 7 6.21 59.87 5.24
C ARG A 7 5.59 58.78 6.13
N TRP A 8 4.37 59.02 6.62
CA TRP A 8 3.59 58.03 7.38
C TRP A 8 3.17 56.84 6.52
N LEU A 9 2.70 57.08 5.29
CA LEU A 9 2.29 56.02 4.35
C LEU A 9 3.47 55.11 3.96
N LEU A 10 4.64 55.70 3.69
CA LEU A 10 5.86 54.94 3.38
C LEU A 10 6.36 54.12 4.57
N MET A 11 6.26 54.64 5.81
CA MET A 11 6.61 53.87 7.01
C MET A 11 5.63 52.72 7.26
N THR A 12 4.32 52.91 7.02
CA THR A 12 3.34 51.81 7.18
C THR A 12 3.51 50.73 6.13
N VAL A 13 3.74 51.08 4.87
CA VAL A 13 4.03 50.11 3.81
C VAL A 13 5.34 49.36 4.09
N ALA A 14 6.38 50.04 4.56
CA ALA A 14 7.65 49.41 4.93
C ALA A 14 7.51 48.50 6.17
N LEU A 15 6.71 48.87 7.17
CA LEU A 15 6.43 48.03 8.33
C LEU A 15 5.64 46.77 7.95
N ILE A 16 4.64 46.92 7.07
CA ILE A 16 3.85 45.81 6.54
C ILE A 16 4.74 44.88 5.70
N LEU A 17 5.62 45.41 4.84
CA LEU A 17 6.59 44.60 4.09
C LEU A 17 7.56 43.88 5.03
N ALA A 18 8.11 44.57 6.04
CA ALA A 18 9.07 43.99 6.99
C ALA A 18 8.43 42.91 7.90
N CYS A 19 7.16 43.06 8.29
CA CYS A 19 6.41 42.04 9.01
C CYS A 19 6.10 40.82 8.12
N ASN A 20 5.77 41.02 6.83
CA ASN A 20 5.55 39.92 5.88
C ASN A 20 6.86 39.15 5.60
N ILE A 21 7.99 39.85 5.44
CA ILE A 21 9.29 39.20 5.21
C ILE A 21 9.76 38.46 6.47
N SER A 22 9.58 39.04 7.66
CA SER A 22 9.95 38.38 8.92
C SER A 22 9.08 37.14 9.22
N SER A 23 7.79 37.16 8.87
CA SER A 23 6.90 36.00 9.05
C SER A 23 7.14 34.90 8.02
N LEU A 24 7.47 35.26 6.77
CA LEU A 24 7.94 34.31 5.76
C LEU A 24 9.25 33.62 6.18
N ASN A 25 10.22 34.40 6.68
CA ASN A 25 11.49 33.85 7.16
C ASN A 25 11.33 33.04 8.46
N ALA A 26 10.44 33.45 9.38
CA ALA A 26 10.17 32.70 10.61
C ALA A 26 9.48 31.35 10.33
N GLU A 27 8.55 31.29 9.36
CA GLU A 27 7.96 30.02 8.89
C GLU A 27 8.99 29.09 8.25
N GLU A 28 10.00 29.62 7.57
CA GLU A 28 11.09 28.85 6.97
C GLU A 28 12.05 28.26 8.02
N THR A 29 12.09 28.85 9.23
CA THR A 29 13.04 28.48 10.30
C THR A 29 12.51 27.51 11.35
N ALA A 30 11.24 27.11 11.31
CA ALA A 30 10.73 26.09 12.23
C ALA A 30 11.38 24.73 11.89
N LYS A 31 12.47 24.39 12.60
CA LYS A 31 13.19 23.14 12.37
C LYS A 31 12.28 21.95 12.64
N LEU A 32 12.17 21.08 11.64
CA LEU A 32 11.67 19.72 11.84
C LEU A 32 12.59 19.04 12.85
N SER A 33 12.02 18.57 13.96
CA SER A 33 12.71 17.78 14.97
C SER A 33 12.19 16.37 14.86
N GLU A 34 13.06 15.44 14.49
CA GLU A 34 12.76 14.02 14.40
C GLU A 34 14.02 13.24 14.77
N GLU A 35 13.84 12.11 15.45
CA GLU A 35 14.96 11.23 15.73
C GLU A 35 15.54 10.68 14.41
N PRO A 36 16.87 10.53 14.32
CA PRO A 36 17.50 9.90 13.18
C PRO A 36 17.16 8.41 13.15
N ILE A 37 17.02 7.85 11.94
CA ILE A 37 16.94 6.38 11.79
C ILE A 37 18.31 5.81 12.12
N THR A 38 18.35 4.92 13.11
CA THR A 38 19.59 4.27 13.56
C THR A 38 19.90 3.03 12.74
N ALA A 39 21.12 2.49 12.89
CA ALA A 39 21.46 1.19 12.31
C ALA A 39 20.59 0.07 12.91
N ALA A 40 20.34 0.12 14.23
CA ALA A 40 19.51 -0.85 14.94
C ALA A 40 18.06 -0.86 14.43
N ASP A 41 17.50 0.30 14.10
CA ASP A 41 16.18 0.39 13.46
C ASP A 41 16.12 -0.40 12.15
N ARG A 42 17.18 -0.34 11.35
CA ARG A 42 17.29 -1.06 10.08
C ARG A 42 17.67 -2.53 10.25
N GLU A 43 18.10 -2.99 11.42
CA GLU A 43 18.38 -4.41 11.71
C GLU A 43 17.10 -5.25 11.76
N HIS A 44 15.93 -4.63 11.93
CA HIS A 44 14.66 -5.34 11.90
C HIS A 44 14.46 -6.09 10.57
N TRP A 45 13.99 -7.35 10.65
CA TRP A 45 13.94 -8.28 9.52
C TRP A 45 13.23 -7.70 8.28
N SER A 46 12.17 -6.92 8.50
CA SER A 46 11.33 -6.38 7.43
C SER A 46 11.97 -5.20 6.70
N PHE A 47 12.97 -4.54 7.30
CA PHE A 47 13.72 -3.43 6.68
C PHE A 47 15.04 -3.89 6.06
N GLN A 48 15.38 -5.18 6.19
CA GLN A 48 16.52 -5.75 5.48
C GLN A 48 16.22 -5.87 3.97
N PRO A 49 17.21 -5.69 3.08
CA PRO A 49 17.01 -5.92 1.66
C PRO A 49 16.48 -7.33 1.37
N VAL A 50 15.54 -7.46 0.43
CA VAL A 50 15.08 -8.77 -0.06
C VAL A 50 16.23 -9.45 -0.80
N ARG A 51 16.55 -10.68 -0.40
CA ARG A 51 17.59 -11.49 -1.05
C ARG A 51 17.04 -12.87 -1.32
N ARG A 52 17.12 -13.33 -2.56
CA ARG A 52 16.73 -14.71 -2.90
C ARG A 52 17.78 -15.69 -2.35
N PRO A 53 17.47 -16.48 -1.30
CA PRO A 53 18.43 -17.41 -0.71
C PRO A 53 18.63 -18.64 -1.59
N GLU A 54 19.74 -19.36 -1.34
CA GLU A 54 19.94 -20.70 -1.91
C GLU A 54 18.95 -21.70 -1.31
N LEU A 55 18.69 -22.80 -2.03
CA LEU A 55 17.77 -23.83 -1.52
C LEU A 55 18.41 -24.61 -0.37
N PRO A 56 17.67 -24.86 0.73
CA PRO A 56 18.17 -25.68 1.82
C PRO A 56 18.60 -27.09 1.38
N VAL A 57 19.66 -27.60 2.01
CA VAL A 57 20.15 -28.96 1.80
C VAL A 57 19.37 -29.93 2.69
N LEU A 58 18.65 -30.85 2.06
CA LEU A 58 17.72 -31.77 2.73
C LEU A 58 18.35 -33.15 2.97
N LYS A 59 17.94 -33.82 4.04
CA LYS A 59 18.27 -35.24 4.27
C LYS A 59 17.43 -36.14 3.37
N ASN A 60 16.13 -35.88 3.26
CA ASN A 60 15.21 -36.64 2.41
C ASN A 60 14.85 -35.88 1.12
N LYS A 61 15.55 -36.18 0.03
CA LYS A 61 15.30 -35.52 -1.26
C LYS A 61 14.08 -36.05 -2.02
N GLN A 62 13.47 -37.15 -1.59
CA GLN A 62 12.42 -37.82 -2.37
C GLN A 62 11.04 -37.16 -2.24
N TRP A 63 10.79 -36.41 -1.17
CA TRP A 63 9.51 -35.75 -0.94
C TRP A 63 9.38 -34.41 -1.68
N SER A 64 10.49 -33.69 -1.87
CA SER A 64 10.49 -32.35 -2.46
C SER A 64 10.29 -32.40 -3.97
N ARG A 65 9.23 -31.76 -4.46
CA ARG A 65 8.89 -31.63 -5.89
C ARG A 65 9.24 -30.25 -6.43
N THR A 66 9.14 -29.23 -5.58
CA THR A 66 9.33 -27.81 -5.93
C THR A 66 10.33 -27.14 -5.00
N PRO A 67 10.90 -25.98 -5.38
CA PRO A 67 11.76 -25.19 -4.48
C PRO A 67 11.10 -24.81 -3.15
N VAL A 68 9.77 -24.58 -3.12
CA VAL A 68 9.03 -24.27 -1.89
C VAL A 68 9.14 -25.43 -0.89
N ASP A 69 9.07 -26.68 -1.39
CA ASP A 69 9.13 -27.88 -0.57
C ASP A 69 10.47 -28.01 0.16
N HIS A 70 11.57 -27.46 -0.40
CA HIS A 70 12.86 -27.47 0.28
C HIS A 70 12.82 -26.66 1.58
N PHE A 71 12.22 -25.48 1.57
CA PHE A 71 12.12 -24.64 2.76
C PHE A 71 11.20 -25.27 3.81
N ILE A 72 10.07 -25.84 3.37
CA ILE A 72 9.12 -26.51 4.28
C ILE A 72 9.75 -27.77 4.88
N LEU A 73 10.37 -28.63 4.07
CA LEU A 73 10.97 -29.87 4.55
C LEU A 73 12.17 -29.60 5.45
N ALA A 74 13.01 -28.61 5.15
CA ALA A 74 14.11 -28.23 6.02
C ALA A 74 13.63 -27.86 7.42
N LYS A 75 12.51 -27.12 7.52
CA LYS A 75 11.93 -26.76 8.81
C LYS A 75 11.34 -27.97 9.55
N LEU A 76 10.63 -28.86 8.83
CA LEU A 76 10.13 -30.11 9.41
C LEU A 76 11.27 -31.00 9.92
N GLU A 77 12.35 -31.18 9.14
CA GLU A 77 13.53 -31.97 9.54
C GLU A 77 14.25 -31.37 10.74
N GLN A 78 14.33 -30.04 10.84
CA GLN A 78 14.88 -29.33 12.00
C GLN A 78 14.07 -29.61 13.27
N ASP A 79 12.74 -29.63 13.16
CA ASP A 79 11.83 -29.83 14.28
C ASP A 79 11.55 -31.33 14.56
N GLY A 80 12.21 -32.24 13.82
CA GLY A 80 12.04 -33.69 13.98
C GLY A 80 10.69 -34.23 13.49
N LEU A 81 10.00 -33.47 12.63
CA LEU A 81 8.70 -33.80 12.05
C LEU A 81 8.87 -34.44 10.67
N GLN A 82 7.81 -35.13 10.23
CA GLN A 82 7.70 -35.69 8.89
C GLN A 82 6.49 -35.07 8.18
N PRO A 83 6.53 -34.94 6.84
CA PRO A 83 5.37 -34.49 6.09
C PRO A 83 4.14 -35.36 6.33
N ALA A 84 2.97 -34.73 6.32
CA ALA A 84 1.70 -35.46 6.36
C ALA A 84 1.53 -36.30 5.07
N PRO A 85 0.84 -37.45 5.14
CA PRO A 85 0.50 -38.21 3.94
C PRO A 85 -0.38 -37.36 3.00
N GLU A 86 -0.24 -37.61 1.70
CA GLU A 86 -1.03 -36.94 0.67
C GLU A 86 -2.52 -37.21 0.88
N ALA A 87 -3.34 -36.17 0.72
CA ALA A 87 -4.79 -36.29 0.89
C ALA A 87 -5.40 -37.10 -0.26
N SER A 88 -6.59 -37.68 -0.04
CA SER A 88 -7.30 -38.38 -1.10
C SER A 88 -7.61 -37.44 -2.27
N ARG A 89 -7.67 -37.98 -3.51
CA ARG A 89 -8.01 -37.20 -4.71
C ARG A 89 -9.30 -36.39 -4.54
N THR A 90 -10.35 -36.98 -3.95
CA THR A 90 -11.61 -36.30 -3.64
C THR A 90 -11.43 -35.11 -2.69
N THR A 91 -10.51 -35.22 -1.72
CA THR A 91 -10.19 -34.11 -0.81
C THR A 91 -9.40 -33.01 -1.53
N LEU A 92 -8.45 -33.39 -2.38
CA LEU A 92 -7.60 -32.47 -3.13
C LEU A 92 -8.42 -31.58 -4.08
N ILE A 93 -9.29 -32.16 -4.91
CA ILE A 93 -10.16 -31.38 -5.79
C ILE A 93 -11.05 -30.42 -5.00
N ARG A 94 -11.65 -30.89 -3.90
CA ARG A 94 -12.50 -30.03 -3.07
C ARG A 94 -11.72 -28.83 -2.51
N ARG A 95 -10.53 -29.05 -1.96
CA ARG A 95 -9.69 -27.97 -1.43
C ARG A 95 -9.32 -26.97 -2.51
N LEU A 96 -8.83 -27.48 -3.65
CA LEU A 96 -8.37 -26.63 -4.73
C LEU A 96 -9.48 -25.70 -5.27
N TYR A 97 -10.70 -26.20 -5.44
CA TYR A 97 -11.85 -25.39 -5.85
C TYR A 97 -12.19 -24.28 -4.84
N PHE A 98 -12.22 -24.58 -3.54
CA PHE A 98 -12.47 -23.56 -2.51
C PHE A 98 -11.32 -22.56 -2.36
N ASP A 99 -10.08 -23.03 -2.43
CA ASP A 99 -8.90 -22.22 -2.19
C ASP A 99 -8.61 -21.30 -3.39
N VAL A 100 -8.82 -21.77 -4.63
CA VAL A 100 -8.50 -21.02 -5.85
C VAL A 100 -9.65 -20.12 -6.31
N ILE A 101 -10.88 -20.65 -6.38
CA ILE A 101 -12.04 -19.92 -6.92
C ILE A 101 -13.19 -19.71 -5.93
N GLY A 102 -13.11 -20.26 -4.71
CA GLY A 102 -14.10 -20.03 -3.65
C GLY A 102 -15.44 -20.75 -3.82
N LEU A 103 -15.57 -21.65 -4.81
CA LEU A 103 -16.78 -22.40 -5.12
C LEU A 103 -16.55 -23.90 -4.94
N PRO A 104 -17.56 -24.72 -4.67
CA PRO A 104 -17.41 -26.18 -4.72
C PRO A 104 -17.30 -26.69 -6.17
N PRO A 105 -16.60 -27.83 -6.41
CA PRO A 105 -16.62 -28.50 -7.71
C PRO A 105 -18.00 -29.09 -8.00
N LEU A 106 -18.39 -29.14 -9.28
CA LEU A 106 -19.57 -29.86 -9.73
C LEU A 106 -19.34 -31.39 -9.68
N PRO A 107 -20.39 -32.21 -9.50
CA PRO A 107 -20.26 -33.67 -9.47
C PRO A 107 -19.51 -34.23 -10.68
N GLU A 108 -19.82 -33.74 -11.89
CA GLU A 108 -19.17 -34.14 -13.13
C GLU A 108 -17.67 -33.78 -13.19
N GLU A 109 -17.25 -32.70 -12.54
CA GLU A 109 -15.84 -32.29 -12.45
C GLU A 109 -15.08 -33.18 -11.47
N ILE A 110 -15.74 -33.63 -10.41
CA ILE A 110 -15.21 -34.64 -9.48
C ILE A 110 -15.01 -35.95 -10.23
N ASP A 111 -16.03 -36.46 -10.91
CA ASP A 111 -15.96 -37.72 -11.63
C ASP A 111 -14.86 -37.69 -12.72
N ALA A 112 -14.77 -36.58 -13.47
CA ALA A 112 -13.73 -36.40 -14.48
C ALA A 112 -12.32 -36.39 -13.85
N PHE A 113 -12.12 -35.67 -12.75
CA PHE A 113 -10.81 -35.65 -12.07
C PHE A 113 -10.47 -37.00 -11.43
N LEU A 114 -11.43 -37.75 -10.92
CA LEU A 114 -11.17 -39.08 -10.35
C LEU A 114 -10.87 -40.14 -11.42
N ALA A 115 -11.40 -39.98 -12.63
CA ALA A 115 -11.13 -40.86 -13.76
C ALA A 115 -9.83 -40.52 -14.52
N ASP A 116 -9.22 -39.37 -14.25
CA ASP A 116 -7.98 -38.94 -14.91
C ASP A 116 -6.73 -39.56 -14.26
N ASP A 117 -6.18 -40.59 -14.90
CA ASP A 117 -4.98 -41.30 -14.47
C ASP A 117 -3.67 -40.64 -14.94
N SER A 118 -3.71 -39.45 -15.55
CA SER A 118 -2.49 -38.75 -15.94
C SER A 118 -1.63 -38.39 -14.71
N ALA A 119 -0.30 -38.43 -14.88
CA ALA A 119 0.64 -38.14 -13.80
C ALA A 119 0.58 -36.67 -13.33
N ASP A 120 0.06 -35.79 -14.17
CA ASP A 120 -0.05 -34.34 -14.00
C ASP A 120 -1.52 -33.85 -13.88
N ALA A 121 -2.46 -34.75 -13.62
CA ALA A 121 -3.89 -34.44 -13.56
C ALA A 121 -4.21 -33.33 -12.52
N TYR A 122 -3.44 -33.29 -11.42
CA TYR A 122 -3.59 -32.26 -10.39
C TYR A 122 -3.14 -30.90 -10.88
N GLU A 123 -1.96 -30.81 -11.51
CA GLU A 123 -1.40 -29.60 -12.09
C GLU A 123 -2.30 -29.04 -13.19
N GLN A 124 -2.81 -29.90 -14.08
CA GLN A 124 -3.77 -29.48 -15.11
C GLN A 124 -5.07 -28.91 -14.52
N LEU A 125 -5.53 -29.43 -13.37
CA LEU A 125 -6.69 -28.88 -12.67
C LEU A 125 -6.37 -27.52 -12.04
N VAL A 126 -5.17 -27.36 -11.45
CA VAL A 126 -4.69 -26.07 -10.93
C VAL A 126 -4.70 -25.03 -12.04
N ASP A 127 -4.08 -25.32 -13.18
CA ASP A 127 -3.99 -24.40 -14.32
C ASP A 127 -5.38 -24.01 -14.84
N ARG A 128 -6.30 -24.98 -14.92
CA ARG A 128 -7.69 -24.73 -15.33
C ARG A 128 -8.42 -23.77 -14.38
N LEU A 129 -8.22 -23.92 -13.08
CA LEU A 129 -8.87 -23.08 -12.07
C LEU A 129 -8.24 -21.69 -12.01
N LEU A 130 -6.92 -21.57 -12.15
CA LEU A 130 -6.23 -20.29 -12.25
C LEU A 130 -6.64 -19.52 -13.52
N ALA A 131 -6.93 -20.21 -14.63
CA ALA A 131 -7.42 -19.61 -15.86
C ALA A 131 -8.93 -19.27 -15.83
N SER A 132 -9.66 -19.67 -14.78
CA SER A 132 -11.09 -19.40 -14.65
C SER A 132 -11.35 -17.93 -14.34
N PRO A 133 -12.37 -17.28 -14.93
CA PRO A 133 -12.73 -15.91 -14.57
C PRO A 133 -13.12 -15.75 -13.09
N HIS A 134 -13.57 -16.84 -12.45
CA HIS A 134 -13.88 -16.88 -11.02
C HIS A 134 -12.64 -16.71 -10.12
N TYR A 135 -11.42 -16.96 -10.64
CA TYR A 135 -10.19 -16.68 -9.91
C TYR A 135 -10.09 -15.19 -9.55
N GLY A 136 -10.20 -14.30 -10.55
CA GLY A 136 -10.19 -12.86 -10.33
C GLY A 136 -11.34 -12.38 -9.45
N GLU A 137 -12.53 -12.97 -9.55
CA GLU A 137 -13.67 -12.64 -8.68
C GLU A 137 -13.40 -13.01 -7.22
N ARG A 138 -12.79 -14.17 -6.97
CA ARG A 138 -12.40 -14.62 -5.63
C ARG A 138 -11.30 -13.74 -5.05
N TRP A 139 -10.23 -13.54 -5.80
CA TRP A 139 -9.05 -12.82 -5.32
C TRP A 139 -9.26 -11.31 -5.21
N ALA A 140 -10.14 -10.74 -6.05
CA ALA A 140 -10.52 -9.34 -5.92
C ALA A 140 -11.18 -9.05 -4.57
N GLN A 141 -11.96 -9.96 -3.98
CA GLN A 141 -12.57 -9.75 -2.66
C GLN A 141 -11.51 -9.45 -1.60
N HIS A 142 -10.44 -10.26 -1.57
CA HIS A 142 -9.33 -10.07 -0.64
C HIS A 142 -8.60 -8.73 -0.87
N TRP A 143 -8.42 -8.32 -2.12
CA TRP A 143 -7.80 -7.03 -2.42
C TRP A 143 -8.69 -5.83 -2.08
N LEU A 144 -9.98 -5.93 -2.36
CA LEU A 144 -10.94 -4.84 -2.16
C LEU A 144 -11.14 -4.51 -0.68
N ASP A 145 -11.03 -5.50 0.21
CA ASP A 145 -10.99 -5.29 1.66
C ASP A 145 -9.79 -4.40 2.07
N LEU A 146 -8.61 -4.65 1.50
CA LEU A 146 -7.39 -3.87 1.75
C LEU A 146 -7.50 -2.45 1.16
N ALA A 147 -8.13 -2.33 0.00
CA ALA A 147 -8.42 -1.05 -0.64
C ALA A 147 -9.49 -0.23 0.10
N ARG A 148 -10.15 -0.81 1.13
CA ARG A 148 -11.28 -0.21 1.85
C ARG A 148 -12.50 0.02 0.96
N PHE A 149 -12.67 -0.79 -0.07
CA PHE A 149 -13.70 -0.59 -1.08
C PHE A 149 -15.12 -0.68 -0.52
N ALA A 150 -15.93 0.32 -0.88
CA ALA A 150 -17.38 0.31 -0.74
C ALA A 150 -18.03 1.00 -1.93
N GLU A 151 -19.27 0.62 -2.26
CA GLU A 151 -20.09 1.32 -3.27
C GLU A 151 -20.78 2.57 -2.69
N THR A 152 -20.46 2.94 -1.45
CA THR A 152 -20.97 4.11 -0.74
C THR A 152 -19.83 4.87 -0.06
N ASP A 153 -20.11 6.03 0.53
CA ASP A 153 -19.12 6.85 1.23
C ASP A 153 -18.64 6.23 2.56
N GLY A 154 -19.39 5.28 3.13
CA GLY A 154 -19.02 4.50 4.31
C GLY A 154 -19.10 5.27 5.64
N PHE A 155 -19.71 6.45 5.66
CA PHE A 155 -19.80 7.30 6.86
C PHE A 155 -21.05 8.19 6.89
N GLU A 156 -21.69 8.30 8.06
CA GLU A 156 -22.86 9.14 8.39
C GLU A 156 -23.99 9.15 7.35
N HIS A 157 -23.95 10.05 6.36
CA HIS A 157 -24.93 10.15 5.28
C HIS A 157 -24.80 9.07 4.21
N ASP A 158 -23.62 8.46 4.12
CA ASP A 158 -23.33 7.25 3.35
C ASP A 158 -23.87 7.29 1.91
N LYS A 159 -23.46 8.29 1.13
CA LYS A 159 -23.99 8.46 -0.23
C LYS A 159 -23.46 7.36 -1.14
N ILE A 160 -24.28 6.95 -2.09
CA ILE A 160 -23.90 6.00 -3.13
C ILE A 160 -22.82 6.62 -4.03
N ARG A 161 -21.77 5.84 -4.33
CA ARG A 161 -20.74 6.15 -5.32
C ARG A 161 -21.10 5.43 -6.63
N PRO A 162 -21.80 6.08 -7.57
CA PRO A 162 -22.44 5.40 -8.72
C PRO A 162 -21.44 4.70 -9.67
N ASP A 163 -20.18 5.11 -9.65
CA ASP A 163 -19.12 4.58 -10.51
C ASP A 163 -18.11 3.69 -9.77
N ALA A 164 -18.28 3.43 -8.47
CA ALA A 164 -17.32 2.66 -7.66
C ALA A 164 -17.10 1.25 -8.20
N TRP A 165 -18.16 0.61 -8.71
CA TRP A 165 -18.12 -0.72 -9.31
C TRP A 165 -17.05 -0.87 -10.42
N LYS A 166 -16.69 0.22 -11.12
CA LYS A 166 -15.65 0.19 -12.16
C LYS A 166 -14.29 -0.20 -11.59
N TYR A 167 -13.99 0.21 -10.36
CA TYR A 167 -12.75 -0.18 -9.69
C TYR A 167 -12.76 -1.65 -9.29
N ARG A 168 -13.85 -2.16 -8.72
CA ARG A 168 -14.03 -3.60 -8.46
C ARG A 168 -13.79 -4.42 -9.73
N ASP A 169 -14.46 -4.06 -10.82
CA ASP A 169 -14.36 -4.78 -12.09
C ASP A 169 -12.95 -4.65 -12.70
N TRP A 170 -12.27 -3.50 -12.52
CA TRP A 170 -10.87 -3.33 -12.89
C TRP A 170 -9.94 -4.26 -12.10
N VAL A 171 -10.12 -4.40 -10.78
CA VAL A 171 -9.33 -5.33 -9.96
C VAL A 171 -9.52 -6.77 -10.43
N ILE A 172 -10.76 -7.20 -10.65
CA ILE A 172 -11.10 -8.54 -11.15
C ILE A 172 -10.38 -8.79 -12.49
N LYS A 173 -10.48 -7.83 -13.42
CA LYS A 173 -9.85 -7.92 -14.74
C LYS A 173 -8.33 -7.94 -14.66
N ALA A 174 -7.72 -7.11 -13.80
CA ALA A 174 -6.28 -7.06 -13.63
C ALA A 174 -5.72 -8.38 -13.10
N LEU A 175 -6.41 -9.01 -12.15
CA LEU A 175 -6.03 -10.32 -11.62
C LEU A 175 -6.20 -11.44 -12.67
N ASN A 176 -7.34 -11.49 -13.37
CA ASN A 176 -7.58 -12.48 -14.43
C ASN A 176 -6.63 -12.33 -15.63
N ALA A 177 -6.11 -11.12 -15.87
CA ALA A 177 -5.15 -10.85 -16.93
C ALA A 177 -3.69 -11.11 -16.52
N ASP A 178 -3.45 -11.60 -15.29
CA ASP A 178 -2.13 -11.78 -14.70
C ASP A 178 -1.26 -10.51 -14.83
N MET A 179 -1.85 -9.36 -14.46
CA MET A 179 -1.14 -8.08 -14.54
C MET A 179 0.10 -8.12 -13.63
N PRO A 180 1.30 -7.72 -14.13
CA PRO A 180 2.48 -7.62 -13.29
C PRO A 180 2.23 -6.80 -12.03
N TYR A 181 2.59 -7.35 -10.87
CA TYR A 181 2.24 -6.73 -9.58
C TYR A 181 2.80 -5.30 -9.43
N ASP A 182 3.99 -5.04 -9.97
CA ASP A 182 4.57 -3.69 -9.98
C ASP A 182 3.70 -2.70 -10.78
N GLN A 183 3.15 -3.11 -11.91
CA GLN A 183 2.20 -2.32 -12.69
C GLN A 183 0.88 -2.15 -11.95
N PHE A 184 0.36 -3.22 -11.32
CA PHE A 184 -0.86 -3.19 -10.53
C PHE A 184 -0.78 -2.17 -9.38
N VAL A 185 0.33 -2.14 -8.65
CA VAL A 185 0.59 -1.13 -7.60
C VAL A 185 0.75 0.27 -8.21
N ARG A 186 1.58 0.42 -9.24
CA ARG A 186 1.86 1.73 -9.85
C ARG A 186 0.61 2.42 -10.38
N TRP A 187 -0.27 1.67 -11.06
CA TRP A 187 -1.51 2.22 -11.60
C TRP A 187 -2.48 2.64 -10.50
N GLN A 188 -2.55 1.91 -9.39
CA GLN A 188 -3.40 2.28 -8.27
C GLN A 188 -2.95 3.57 -7.57
N LEU A 189 -1.65 3.85 -7.55
CA LEU A 189 -1.11 5.05 -6.90
C LEU A 189 -1.03 6.26 -7.83
N ALA A 190 -0.81 6.03 -9.13
CA ALA A 190 -0.43 7.08 -10.08
C ALA A 190 -0.83 6.80 -11.54
N GLY A 191 -1.80 5.93 -11.80
CA GLY A 191 -2.17 5.55 -13.16
C GLY A 191 -2.69 6.71 -14.03
N ASP A 192 -3.36 7.68 -13.43
CA ASP A 192 -3.81 8.92 -14.06
C ASP A 192 -2.66 9.79 -14.61
N VAL A 193 -1.45 9.66 -14.05
CA VAL A 193 -0.25 10.41 -14.49
C VAL A 193 0.76 9.54 -15.23
N ILE A 194 0.81 8.23 -14.97
CA ILE A 194 1.66 7.26 -15.67
C ILE A 194 1.12 7.00 -17.07
N ALA A 195 -0.20 6.86 -17.22
CA ALA A 195 -0.87 6.59 -18.48
C ALA A 195 -2.14 7.45 -18.63
N PRO A 196 -2.00 8.78 -18.81
CA PRO A 196 -3.13 9.73 -18.81
C PRO A 196 -4.13 9.51 -19.95
N GLU A 197 -3.76 8.81 -21.01
CA GLU A 197 -4.67 8.49 -22.12
C GLU A 197 -5.36 7.13 -21.94
N ASN A 198 -5.02 6.37 -20.91
CA ASN A 198 -5.60 5.05 -20.64
C ASN A 198 -6.68 5.13 -19.55
N PRO A 199 -7.97 4.88 -19.89
CA PRO A 199 -9.06 4.87 -18.91
C PRO A 199 -8.86 3.87 -17.76
N GLU A 200 -8.28 2.70 -18.03
CA GLU A 200 -8.06 1.66 -17.02
C GLU A 200 -7.04 2.12 -15.97
N ALA A 201 -5.98 2.80 -16.40
CA ALA A 201 -5.00 3.37 -15.49
C ALA A 201 -5.60 4.47 -14.60
N LYS A 202 -6.55 5.25 -15.12
CA LYS A 202 -7.31 6.22 -14.30
C LYS A 202 -8.23 5.54 -13.31
N ILE A 203 -8.95 4.50 -13.73
CA ILE A 203 -9.86 3.73 -12.86
C ILE A 203 -9.09 3.11 -11.69
N ALA A 204 -7.88 2.59 -11.93
CA ALA A 204 -7.03 2.02 -10.89
C ALA A 204 -6.81 2.98 -9.70
N THR A 205 -6.71 4.29 -9.96
CA THR A 205 -6.49 5.30 -8.90
C THR A 205 -7.62 5.43 -7.88
N ALA A 206 -8.77 4.80 -8.14
CA ALA A 206 -9.85 4.69 -7.17
C ALA A 206 -9.43 3.94 -5.88
N PHE A 207 -8.35 3.13 -5.91
CA PHE A 207 -7.72 2.59 -4.69
C PHE A 207 -7.51 3.69 -3.63
N CYS A 208 -6.93 4.83 -4.03
CA CYS A 208 -6.63 5.91 -3.10
C CYS A 208 -7.91 6.59 -2.56
N LEU A 209 -9.06 6.44 -3.22
CA LEU A 209 -10.29 7.15 -2.89
C LEU A 209 -11.37 6.24 -2.30
N SER A 210 -11.06 4.95 -2.13
CA SER A 210 -12.03 3.93 -1.73
C SER A 210 -12.38 3.99 -0.25
N GLY A 211 -11.51 4.56 0.61
CA GLY A 211 -11.78 4.72 2.03
C GLY A 211 -12.96 5.64 2.38
N PRO A 212 -13.37 5.67 3.65
CA PRO A 212 -14.51 6.45 4.11
C PRO A 212 -14.40 7.94 3.79
N ASP A 213 -15.52 8.57 3.44
CA ASP A 213 -15.63 10.00 3.12
C ASP A 213 -16.90 10.58 3.75
N MET A 214 -16.92 11.89 4.01
CA MET A 214 -18.11 12.61 4.47
C MET A 214 -18.28 13.87 3.61
N PRO A 215 -18.92 13.77 2.43
CA PRO A 215 -18.93 14.88 1.49
C PRO A 215 -19.65 16.14 1.95
N ASP A 216 -20.58 15.99 2.87
CA ASP A 216 -21.46 17.03 3.39
C ASP A 216 -20.92 17.75 4.65
N ILE A 217 -19.79 17.29 5.20
CA ILE A 217 -19.15 17.94 6.36
C ILE A 217 -18.96 19.45 6.15
N ASN A 218 -19.19 20.21 7.22
CA ASN A 218 -19.14 21.67 7.17
C ASN A 218 -17.76 22.22 6.79
N SER A 219 -16.68 21.66 7.36
CA SER A 219 -15.31 22.06 7.05
C SER A 219 -14.71 21.16 5.97
N GLN A 220 -14.54 21.70 4.76
CA GLN A 220 -13.88 20.96 3.67
C GLN A 220 -12.37 20.81 3.88
N GLU A 221 -11.76 21.65 4.72
CA GLU A 221 -10.36 21.50 5.13
C GLU A 221 -10.19 20.29 6.06
N GLU A 222 -11.11 20.09 6.99
CA GLU A 222 -11.18 18.91 7.85
C GLU A 222 -11.41 17.64 7.02
N ARG A 223 -12.38 17.66 6.09
CA ARG A 223 -12.62 16.56 5.16
C ARG A 223 -11.35 16.17 4.42
N ARG A 224 -10.67 17.16 3.85
CA ARG A 224 -9.45 16.96 3.06
C ARG A 224 -8.34 16.38 3.93
N HIS A 225 -8.21 16.86 5.17
CA HIS A 225 -7.27 16.32 6.14
C HIS A 225 -7.53 14.84 6.40
N THR A 226 -8.76 14.46 6.73
CA THR A 226 -9.15 13.06 6.96
C THR A 226 -8.89 12.19 5.74
N LEU A 227 -9.35 12.60 4.54
CA LEU A 227 -9.12 11.85 3.29
C LEU A 227 -7.64 11.58 3.03
N LEU A 228 -6.79 12.60 3.22
CA LEU A 228 -5.36 12.46 2.98
C LEU A 228 -4.67 11.56 4.03
N ASN A 229 -5.13 11.60 5.29
CA ASN A 229 -4.60 10.72 6.32
C ASN A 229 -5.03 9.25 6.07
N GLU A 230 -6.28 9.03 5.65
CA GLU A 230 -6.81 7.70 5.29
C GLU A 230 -6.07 7.11 4.09
N MET A 231 -5.85 7.91 3.04
CA MET A 231 -5.01 7.53 1.89
C MET A 231 -3.62 7.06 2.32
N THR A 232 -2.94 7.87 3.14
CA THR A 232 -1.57 7.60 3.58
C THR A 232 -1.50 6.33 4.43
N SER A 233 -2.47 6.17 5.35
CA SER A 233 -2.56 5.00 6.23
C SER A 233 -2.90 3.72 5.47
N THR A 234 -3.79 3.81 4.47
CA THR A 234 -4.16 2.67 3.62
C THR A 234 -2.99 2.25 2.75
N VAL A 235 -2.24 3.19 2.15
CA VAL A 235 -1.02 2.89 1.39
C VAL A 235 0.04 2.22 2.28
N GLY A 236 0.26 2.74 3.50
CA GLY A 236 1.22 2.16 4.45
C GLY A 236 0.89 0.73 4.85
N SER A 237 -0.37 0.46 5.21
CA SER A 237 -0.81 -0.88 5.59
C SER A 237 -0.91 -1.84 4.41
N ALA A 238 -1.47 -1.41 3.28
CA ALA A 238 -1.69 -2.25 2.11
C ALA A 238 -0.38 -2.59 1.38
N PHE A 239 0.56 -1.66 1.17
CA PHE A 239 1.75 -1.95 0.38
C PHE A 239 2.99 -2.22 1.23
N MET A 240 3.07 -1.70 2.45
CA MET A 240 4.27 -1.84 3.29
C MET A 240 4.03 -2.67 4.55
N ALA A 241 2.77 -3.04 4.85
CA ALA A 241 2.36 -3.65 6.12
C ALA A 241 2.86 -2.85 7.32
N LEU A 242 2.78 -1.52 7.27
CA LEU A 242 3.18 -0.64 8.37
C LEU A 242 1.97 0.13 8.90
N GLN A 243 1.81 0.16 10.22
CA GLN A 243 0.75 0.88 10.92
C GLN A 243 1.08 2.36 11.09
N MET A 244 1.45 3.02 9.99
CA MET A 244 1.88 4.43 10.02
C MET A 244 0.76 5.42 10.39
N GLY A 245 -0.50 4.99 10.43
CA GLY A 245 -1.63 5.85 10.82
C GLY A 245 -1.52 6.41 12.24
N CYS A 246 -0.82 5.75 13.16
CA CYS A 246 -0.52 6.30 14.48
C CYS A 246 0.37 7.57 14.39
N ALA A 247 1.25 7.60 13.38
CA ALA A 247 2.18 8.70 13.14
C ALA A 247 1.51 10.01 12.69
N GLN A 248 0.20 10.02 12.44
CA GLN A 248 -0.49 11.26 12.08
C GLN A 248 -0.57 12.28 13.24
N CYS A 249 -0.54 11.81 14.49
CA CYS A 249 -0.68 12.64 15.69
C CYS A 249 0.60 12.71 16.54
N HIS A 250 1.37 11.63 16.61
CA HIS A 250 2.59 11.53 17.40
C HIS A 250 3.52 10.53 16.76
N ASP A 251 4.83 10.59 17.01
CA ASP A 251 5.77 9.60 16.48
C ASP A 251 5.32 8.19 16.84
N HIS A 252 5.42 7.27 15.89
CA HIS A 252 4.94 5.91 16.09
C HIS A 252 5.61 5.29 17.33
N LYS A 253 4.82 4.57 18.14
CA LYS A 253 5.24 4.18 19.50
C LYS A 253 6.44 3.23 19.51
N TYR A 254 6.56 2.38 18.49
CA TYR A 254 7.56 1.30 18.42
C TYR A 254 8.40 1.38 17.16
N ASP A 255 7.75 1.41 16.00
CA ASP A 255 8.44 1.58 14.72
C ASP A 255 9.08 2.97 14.57
N PRO A 256 10.23 3.06 13.89
CA PRO A 256 10.96 4.30 13.66
C PRO A 256 10.31 5.13 12.54
N ILE A 257 9.04 5.52 12.77
CA ILE A 257 8.21 6.30 11.85
C ILE A 257 7.83 7.59 12.59
N SER A 258 8.46 8.70 12.20
CA SER A 258 8.15 9.99 12.81
C SER A 258 6.82 10.55 12.29
N THR A 259 6.28 11.50 13.03
CA THR A 259 5.16 12.32 12.57
C THR A 259 5.51 12.99 11.24
N VAL A 260 6.75 13.46 11.10
CA VAL A 260 7.23 14.10 9.87
C VAL A 260 7.23 13.12 8.69
N ASP A 261 7.61 11.86 8.89
CA ASP A 261 7.55 10.83 7.85
C ASP A 261 6.13 10.59 7.35
N PHE A 262 5.14 10.58 8.26
CA PHE A 262 3.74 10.48 7.88
C PHE A 262 3.32 11.63 6.95
N TYR A 263 3.65 12.88 7.31
CA TYR A 263 3.28 14.03 6.49
C TYR A 263 4.10 14.15 5.18
N ARG A 264 5.34 13.66 5.14
CA ARG A 264 6.12 13.51 3.90
C ARG A 264 5.44 12.55 2.93
N MET A 265 5.00 11.39 3.43
CA MET A 265 4.28 10.40 2.63
C MET A 265 2.91 10.93 2.18
N ARG A 266 2.18 11.62 3.06
CA ARG A 266 0.92 12.27 2.72
C ARG A 266 1.07 13.32 1.62
N ALA A 267 2.18 14.04 1.59
CA ALA A 267 2.43 15.12 0.64
C ALA A 267 2.42 14.66 -0.83
N PHE A 268 2.65 13.38 -1.14
CA PHE A 268 2.53 12.84 -2.51
C PHE A 268 1.10 12.90 -3.05
N PHE A 269 0.08 12.81 -2.18
CA PHE A 269 -1.34 12.81 -2.57
C PHE A 269 -1.99 14.17 -2.43
N GLU A 270 -1.42 15.04 -1.60
CA GLU A 270 -2.00 16.30 -1.22
C GLU A 270 -2.42 17.20 -2.41
N PRO A 271 -1.60 17.35 -3.47
CA PRO A 271 -1.98 18.15 -4.65
C PRO A 271 -3.10 17.56 -5.52
N ALA A 272 -3.40 16.27 -5.33
CA ALA A 272 -4.33 15.48 -6.12
C ALA A 272 -5.76 15.46 -5.59
N VAL A 273 -5.93 15.87 -4.33
CA VAL A 273 -7.21 15.77 -3.61
C VAL A 273 -7.79 17.16 -3.43
N LYS A 274 -8.91 17.38 -4.12
CA LYS A 274 -9.69 18.62 -4.07
C LYS A 274 -11.16 18.31 -3.84
N PRO A 275 -11.59 18.20 -2.57
CA PRO A 275 -12.97 17.89 -2.26
C PRO A 275 -13.90 19.00 -2.73
N VAL A 276 -15.05 18.62 -3.27
CA VAL A 276 -16.15 19.53 -3.59
C VAL A 276 -17.27 19.27 -2.60
N LYS A 277 -17.78 20.34 -1.97
CA LYS A 277 -18.86 20.22 -0.97
C LYS A 277 -20.04 19.45 -1.55
N ASN A 278 -20.56 18.52 -0.77
CA ASN A 278 -21.67 17.62 -1.11
C ASN A 278 -21.43 16.62 -2.25
N ARG A 279 -20.19 16.45 -2.73
CA ARG A 279 -19.84 15.47 -3.77
C ARG A 279 -18.68 14.58 -3.33
N SER A 280 -18.82 13.27 -3.46
CA SER A 280 -17.73 12.30 -3.22
C SER A 280 -16.56 12.57 -4.17
N VAL A 281 -15.33 12.33 -3.71
CA VAL A 281 -14.15 12.43 -4.55
C VAL A 281 -14.03 11.13 -5.36
N THR A 282 -14.30 11.20 -6.66
CA THR A 282 -14.36 10.00 -7.53
C THR A 282 -13.12 9.82 -8.40
N MET A 283 -12.27 10.84 -8.52
CA MET A 283 -11.04 10.79 -9.29
C MET A 283 -9.95 11.64 -8.64
N LEU A 284 -8.70 11.18 -8.75
CA LEU A 284 -7.54 12.03 -8.48
C LEU A 284 -7.39 13.06 -9.59
N ALA A 285 -7.06 14.28 -9.22
CA ALA A 285 -6.81 15.35 -10.16
C ALA A 285 -5.67 16.23 -9.64
N SER A 286 -4.43 15.84 -9.93
CA SER A 286 -3.29 16.67 -9.61
C SER A 286 -3.27 17.92 -10.47
N LEU A 287 -3.24 19.09 -9.84
CA LEU A 287 -2.66 20.25 -10.51
C LEU A 287 -1.16 20.02 -10.69
N GLY A 288 -0.62 20.49 -11.81
CA GLY A 288 0.84 20.62 -11.97
C GLY A 288 1.38 21.74 -11.08
N LYS A 289 2.43 22.44 -11.53
CA LYS A 289 3.06 23.53 -10.78
C LYS A 289 2.12 24.72 -10.50
N PRO A 290 2.29 25.45 -9.37
CA PRO A 290 3.23 25.18 -8.27
C PRO A 290 2.63 24.26 -7.19
N VAL A 291 3.49 23.44 -6.57
CA VAL A 291 3.12 22.60 -5.42
C VAL A 291 3.21 23.44 -4.16
N ALA A 292 2.07 23.72 -3.53
CA ALA A 292 2.09 24.29 -2.18
C ALA A 292 2.72 23.25 -1.23
N PRO A 293 3.72 23.63 -0.41
CA PRO A 293 4.32 22.69 0.53
C PRO A 293 3.25 22.15 1.48
N SER A 294 3.32 20.85 1.77
CA SER A 294 2.50 20.25 2.82
C SER A 294 2.99 20.72 4.20
N ARG A 295 2.24 20.43 5.25
CA ARG A 295 2.58 20.81 6.62
C ARG A 295 2.31 19.65 7.57
N VAL A 296 3.14 19.56 8.60
CA VAL A 296 2.85 18.70 9.76
C VAL A 296 1.66 19.30 10.50
N MET A 297 0.61 18.52 10.78
CA MET A 297 -0.47 18.99 11.66
C MET A 297 -0.10 18.63 13.09
N LEU A 298 0.04 19.64 13.96
CA LEU A 298 0.50 19.43 15.33
C LEU A 298 -0.53 18.59 16.08
N ARG A 299 -0.09 17.43 16.61
CA ARG A 299 -0.96 16.44 17.26
C ARG A 299 -2.09 15.92 16.36
N GLY A 300 -1.92 16.02 15.03
CA GLY A 300 -2.95 15.66 14.06
C GLY A 300 -4.10 16.67 13.95
N ASP A 301 -4.06 17.81 14.64
CA ASP A 301 -5.11 18.81 14.55
C ASP A 301 -4.95 19.65 13.29
N TRP A 302 -5.85 19.49 12.33
CA TRP A 302 -5.85 20.22 11.06
C TRP A 302 -5.89 21.75 11.22
N ARG A 303 -6.33 22.25 12.39
CA ARG A 303 -6.36 23.69 12.72
C ARG A 303 -5.03 24.23 13.21
N GLN A 304 -4.06 23.35 13.46
CA GLN A 304 -2.73 23.69 13.99
C GLN A 304 -1.63 23.27 12.99
N PRO A 305 -1.53 23.97 11.83
CA PRO A 305 -0.47 23.70 10.89
C PRO A 305 0.88 24.07 11.50
N GLY A 306 1.79 23.11 11.50
CA GLY A 306 3.17 23.24 11.94
C GLY A 306 4.13 23.54 10.78
N PRO A 307 5.40 23.10 10.91
CA PRO A 307 6.42 23.29 9.89
C PRO A 307 6.05 22.70 8.54
N ARG A 308 6.57 23.32 7.48
CA ARG A 308 6.41 22.85 6.10
C ARG A 308 7.21 21.57 5.86
N VAL A 309 6.66 20.68 5.05
CA VAL A 309 7.32 19.45 4.59
C VAL A 309 7.13 19.30 3.08
N GLN A 310 8.13 18.67 2.45
CA GLN A 310 8.07 18.25 1.06
C GLN A 310 7.81 16.74 1.00
N PRO A 311 7.27 16.22 -0.12
CA PRO A 311 7.20 14.78 -0.33
C PRO A 311 8.58 14.13 -0.25
N ALA A 312 8.66 13.02 0.46
CA ALA A 312 9.86 12.22 0.60
C ALA A 312 9.49 10.78 0.96
N PHE A 313 10.31 9.82 0.54
CA PHE A 313 10.09 8.41 0.85
C PHE A 313 10.29 8.13 2.35
N LEU A 314 9.60 7.09 2.84
CA LEU A 314 9.68 6.68 4.25
C LEU A 314 11.13 6.32 4.63
N ARG A 315 11.73 7.08 5.57
CA ARG A 315 13.17 7.01 5.88
C ARG A 315 13.67 5.61 6.27
N VAL A 316 12.89 4.85 7.05
CA VAL A 316 13.27 3.50 7.48
C VAL A 316 13.29 2.50 6.32
N ALA A 317 12.40 2.65 5.34
CA ALA A 317 12.31 1.76 4.17
C ALA A 317 13.14 2.27 2.96
N ASN A 318 13.63 3.50 2.98
CA ASN A 318 14.45 4.09 1.92
C ASN A 318 15.93 3.73 2.07
N LEU A 319 16.27 2.49 1.75
CA LEU A 319 17.61 1.92 2.01
C LEU A 319 18.74 2.55 1.18
N GLN A 320 18.43 3.11 0.01
CA GLN A 320 19.42 3.82 -0.82
C GLN A 320 19.39 5.35 -0.65
N GLU A 321 18.67 5.86 0.35
CA GLU A 321 18.58 7.30 0.65
C GLU A 321 18.18 8.15 -0.57
N GLN A 322 17.27 7.61 -1.39
CA GLN A 322 16.81 8.27 -2.61
C GLN A 322 16.04 9.56 -2.27
N ALA A 323 16.33 10.63 -3.00
CA ALA A 323 15.59 11.88 -2.93
C ALA A 323 14.41 11.87 -3.91
N VAL A 324 13.46 12.79 -3.68
CA VAL A 324 12.39 13.11 -4.63
C VAL A 324 12.82 14.39 -5.34
N ASP A 325 13.25 14.27 -6.59
CA ASP A 325 13.90 15.36 -7.33
C ASP A 325 12.92 16.14 -8.23
N ALA A 326 11.68 15.66 -8.34
CA ALA A 326 10.65 16.30 -9.16
C ALA A 326 10.12 17.62 -8.55
N ASP A 327 9.97 18.63 -9.41
CA ASP A 327 9.37 19.93 -9.09
C ASP A 327 7.89 20.04 -9.53
N ASP A 328 7.29 18.94 -10.02
CA ASP A 328 5.89 18.81 -10.40
C ASP A 328 5.21 17.70 -9.59
N ALA A 329 4.07 17.99 -8.97
CA ALA A 329 3.36 17.05 -8.10
C ALA A 329 2.97 15.73 -8.77
N ARG A 330 2.71 15.72 -10.09
CA ARG A 330 2.39 14.48 -10.82
C ARG A 330 3.61 13.60 -10.91
N GLN A 331 4.78 14.20 -11.16
CA GLN A 331 6.04 13.49 -11.20
C GLN A 331 6.43 12.96 -9.81
N GLN A 332 6.26 13.75 -8.75
CA GLN A 332 6.51 13.31 -7.37
C GLN A 332 5.67 12.08 -7.00
N ARG A 333 4.36 12.08 -7.28
CA ARG A 333 3.50 10.90 -7.02
C ARG A 333 3.87 9.70 -7.90
N ARG A 334 4.27 9.93 -9.15
CA ARG A 334 4.79 8.88 -10.03
C ARG A 334 6.08 8.27 -9.47
N GLU A 335 7.02 9.08 -9.00
CA GLU A 335 8.26 8.61 -8.37
C GLU A 335 7.97 7.76 -7.13
N PHE A 336 7.00 8.17 -6.29
CA PHE A 336 6.53 7.38 -5.16
C PHE A 336 6.01 5.99 -5.57
N ALA A 337 5.16 5.94 -6.60
CA ALA A 337 4.63 4.68 -7.13
C ALA A 337 5.74 3.76 -7.68
N HIS A 338 6.76 4.34 -8.32
CA HIS A 338 7.92 3.59 -8.79
C HIS A 338 8.80 3.12 -7.63
N TRP A 339 9.08 3.96 -6.63
CA TRP A 339 9.88 3.63 -5.46
C TRP A 339 9.33 2.42 -4.70
N LEU A 340 8.02 2.40 -4.43
CA LEU A 340 7.36 1.27 -3.75
C LEU A 340 7.50 -0.06 -4.50
N THR A 341 7.77 -0.03 -5.81
CA THR A 341 7.81 -1.22 -6.67
C THR A 341 9.21 -1.48 -7.24
N GLN A 342 10.23 -0.86 -6.66
CA GLN A 342 11.62 -1.21 -6.95
C GLN A 342 11.93 -2.60 -6.41
N LYS A 343 12.80 -3.33 -7.12
CA LYS A 343 13.20 -4.69 -6.74
C LYS A 343 13.89 -4.72 -5.38
N GLU A 344 14.59 -3.65 -5.04
CA GLU A 344 15.35 -3.50 -3.80
C GLU A 344 14.47 -2.98 -2.64
N HIS A 345 13.20 -2.67 -2.88
CA HIS A 345 12.30 -2.18 -1.84
C HIS A 345 12.01 -3.32 -0.84
N PRO A 346 12.24 -3.13 0.47
CA PRO A 346 12.30 -4.25 1.41
C PRO A 346 10.94 -4.86 1.79
N LEU A 347 9.83 -4.16 1.54
CA LEU A 347 8.51 -4.56 2.09
C LEU A 347 7.54 -5.07 1.02
N THR A 348 7.33 -4.31 -0.04
CA THR A 348 6.22 -4.49 -1.00
C THR A 348 6.03 -5.92 -1.53
N SER A 349 7.10 -6.60 -1.95
CA SER A 349 6.98 -7.98 -2.45
C SER A 349 6.73 -8.98 -1.32
N ARG A 350 7.41 -8.84 -0.17
CA ARG A 350 7.14 -9.66 1.03
C ARG A 350 5.69 -9.55 1.49
N VAL A 351 5.12 -8.33 1.46
CA VAL A 351 3.75 -8.08 1.90
C VAL A 351 2.74 -8.86 1.03
N ILE A 352 2.84 -8.77 -0.30
CA ILE A 352 1.89 -9.47 -1.17
C ILE A 352 2.07 -10.99 -1.12
N VAL A 353 3.32 -11.47 -1.09
CA VAL A 353 3.64 -12.89 -0.96
C VAL A 353 3.06 -13.47 0.33
N ASN A 354 3.22 -12.76 1.45
CA ASN A 354 2.69 -13.21 2.73
C ASN A 354 1.16 -13.31 2.72
N ARG A 355 0.48 -12.42 2.00
CA ARG A 355 -0.99 -12.45 1.85
C ARG A 355 -1.46 -13.53 0.90
N ILE A 356 -0.77 -13.73 -0.24
CA ILE A 356 -1.05 -14.86 -1.14
C ILE A 356 -0.93 -16.17 -0.35
N TRP A 357 0.15 -16.32 0.42
CA TRP A 357 0.35 -17.46 1.31
C TRP A 357 -0.78 -17.59 2.33
N GLN A 358 -1.15 -16.50 3.00
CA GLN A 358 -2.25 -16.51 3.98
C GLN A 358 -3.58 -16.96 3.36
N HIS A 359 -3.93 -16.49 2.17
CA HIS A 359 -5.21 -16.82 1.55
C HIS A 359 -5.28 -18.25 1.02
N HIS A 360 -4.15 -18.85 0.64
CA HIS A 360 -4.09 -20.27 0.27
C HIS A 360 -3.99 -21.21 1.48
N PHE A 361 -3.29 -20.82 2.55
CA PHE A 361 -2.96 -21.72 3.66
C PHE A 361 -3.62 -21.36 4.99
N GLY A 362 -4.46 -20.33 5.03
CA GLY A 362 -5.22 -19.87 6.20
C GLY A 362 -4.40 -19.03 7.20
N ARG A 363 -3.07 -19.00 7.09
CA ARG A 363 -2.18 -18.20 7.94
C ARG A 363 -0.96 -17.77 7.13
N GLY A 364 -0.59 -16.48 7.21
CA GLY A 364 0.62 -15.96 6.56
C GLY A 364 1.90 -16.53 7.19
N LEU A 365 3.01 -16.45 6.45
CA LEU A 365 4.34 -16.78 6.97
C LEU A 365 4.68 -15.91 8.19
N SER A 366 4.38 -14.61 8.12
CA SER A 366 4.10 -13.76 9.28
C SER A 366 2.58 -13.69 9.47
N ALA A 367 2.11 -13.95 10.69
CA ALA A 367 0.68 -14.08 10.95
C ALA A 367 -0.07 -12.74 11.08
N THR A 368 0.66 -11.61 11.01
CA THR A 368 0.13 -10.25 11.09
C THR A 368 0.33 -9.56 9.73
N PRO A 369 -0.52 -9.85 8.72
CA PRO A 369 -0.31 -9.46 7.32
C PRO A 369 -0.38 -7.96 7.01
N SER A 370 -0.69 -7.14 8.01
CA SER A 370 -0.72 -5.68 7.93
C SER A 370 0.22 -5.01 8.94
N ASP A 371 1.03 -5.77 9.67
CA ASP A 371 2.01 -5.24 10.62
C ASP A 371 3.31 -6.05 10.57
N PHE A 372 4.27 -5.56 9.78
CA PHE A 372 5.65 -6.05 9.72
C PHE A 372 6.58 -5.19 10.58
N GLY A 373 6.03 -4.31 11.43
CA GLY A 373 6.78 -3.53 12.39
C GLY A 373 7.21 -4.35 13.60
N VAL A 374 7.72 -3.67 14.62
CA VAL A 374 8.26 -4.24 15.86
C VAL A 374 7.21 -5.04 16.64
N MET A 375 5.93 -4.67 16.53
CA MET A 375 4.82 -5.37 17.19
C MET A 375 4.24 -6.51 16.35
N GLY A 376 4.68 -6.63 15.09
CA GLY A 376 4.32 -7.71 14.18
C GLY A 376 4.96 -9.05 14.55
N ASP A 377 4.33 -10.12 14.09
CA ASP A 377 4.85 -11.47 14.21
C ASP A 377 6.05 -11.67 13.27
N LEU A 378 7.10 -12.31 13.79
CA LEU A 378 8.22 -12.78 12.95
C LEU A 378 7.74 -13.83 11.95
N PRO A 379 8.28 -13.85 10.71
CA PRO A 379 7.97 -14.90 9.77
C PRO A 379 8.49 -16.26 10.26
N THR A 380 7.65 -17.29 10.15
CA THR A 380 8.02 -18.68 10.48
C THR A 380 9.08 -19.25 9.54
N HIS A 381 9.10 -18.79 8.29
CA HIS A 381 10.04 -19.18 7.25
C HIS A 381 10.59 -17.91 6.55
N PRO A 382 11.50 -17.15 7.18
CA PRO A 382 12.02 -15.89 6.61
C PRO A 382 12.68 -16.09 5.25
N GLU A 383 13.45 -17.17 5.07
CA GLU A 383 14.11 -17.46 3.79
C GLU A 383 13.11 -17.83 2.68
N LEU A 384 12.03 -18.53 3.01
CA LEU A 384 10.97 -18.83 2.03
C LEU A 384 10.23 -17.54 1.62
N LEU A 385 9.95 -16.66 2.59
CA LEU A 385 9.32 -15.37 2.33
C LEU A 385 10.18 -14.55 1.35
N ASP A 386 11.49 -14.48 1.59
CA ASP A 386 12.44 -13.78 0.74
C ASP A 386 12.71 -14.47 -0.61
N TRP A 387 12.54 -15.80 -0.68
CA TRP A 387 12.69 -16.53 -1.94
C TRP A 387 11.51 -16.29 -2.90
N LEU A 388 10.32 -16.13 -2.34
CA LEU A 388 9.08 -15.84 -3.06
C LEU A 388 8.93 -14.34 -3.42
N ALA A 389 9.51 -13.46 -2.61
CA ALA A 389 9.50 -12.00 -2.76
C ALA A 389 10.53 -11.48 -3.77
#